data_AF-A0A2V5Y9C5-F1
#
_entry.id   AF-A0A2V5Y9C5-F1
#
_cell.length_a   1.000
_cell.length_b   1.000
_cell.length_c   1.000
_cell.angle_alpha   90.00
_cell.angle_beta   90.00
_cell.angle_gamma   90.00
#
_symmetry.space_group_name_H-M   'P 1'
#
loop_
_entity.id
_entity.type
_entity.pdbx_description
1 polymer ?
#
loop_
_entity_poly.entity_id
_entity_poly.type
_entity_poly.pdbx_seq_one_letter_code
_entity_poly.pdbx_strand_id
1 'polypeptide(L)' 'MNEEAKRLQARYDGKKIARDARKDIFVATDFDGSVSSQLGEPERATDFRVFVFGRNGELIAQWHGVPSAEQFAAAVK' A
#
# COMPACT_ATOMS: atom_id res chain seq x y z
N MET A 1 1.60 -12.96 -5.21
CA MET A 1 2.85 -12.23 -4.90
C MET A 1 3.80 -12.11 -6.09
N ASN A 2 4.16 -13.22 -6.74
CA ASN A 2 5.15 -13.15 -7.83
C ASN A 2 4.62 -12.42 -9.07
N GLU A 3 3.33 -12.51 -9.38
CA GLU A 3 2.75 -11.81 -10.53
C GLU A 3 2.61 -10.30 -10.31
N GLU A 4 2.26 -9.86 -9.11
CA GLU A 4 2.19 -8.46 -8.72
C GLU A 4 3.59 -7.83 -8.73
N ALA A 5 4.58 -8.55 -8.19
CA ALA A 5 5.98 -8.14 -8.25
C ALA A 5 6.48 -8.03 -9.70
N LYS A 6 6.16 -8.99 -10.58
CA LYS A 6 6.51 -8.92 -12.02
C LYS A 6 5.89 -7.71 -12.71
N ARG A 7 4.60 -7.44 -12.47
CA ARG A 7 3.91 -6.25 -13.02
C ARG A 7 4.53 -4.95 -12.52
N LEU A 8 4.95 -4.90 -11.25
CA LEU A 8 5.65 -3.74 -10.69
C LEU A 8 7.06 -3.61 -11.27
N GLN A 9 7.79 -4.71 -11.46
CA GLN A 9 9.12 -4.71 -12.06
C GLN A 9 9.11 -4.12 -13.46
N ALA A 10 8.14 -4.51 -14.31
CA ALA A 10 7.99 -3.92 -15.65
C ALA A 10 7.83 -2.38 -15.61
N ARG A 11 7.16 -1.84 -14.58
CA ARG A 11 7.05 -0.39 -14.38
C ARG A 11 8.37 0.23 -13.90
N TYR A 12 9.12 -0.45 -13.05
CA TYR A 12 10.45 0.00 -12.58
C TYR A 12 11.43 0.06 -13.75
N ASP A 13 11.45 -0.97 -14.59
CA ASP A 13 12.30 -1.05 -15.77
C ASP A 13 11.98 0.11 -16.74
N GLY A 14 10.69 0.34 -17.01
CA GLY A 14 10.24 1.48 -17.83
C GLY A 14 10.63 2.86 -17.26
N LYS A 15 10.80 2.96 -15.94
CA LYS A 15 11.25 4.18 -15.24
C LYS A 15 12.75 4.20 -14.93
N LYS A 16 13.53 3.20 -15.38
CA LYS A 16 14.97 3.04 -15.11
C LYS A 16 15.30 3.01 -13.61
N ILE A 17 14.41 2.44 -12.79
CA ILE A 17 14.64 2.24 -11.36
C ILE A 17 15.43 0.93 -11.20
N ALA A 18 16.72 1.03 -10.87
CA ALA A 18 17.62 -0.12 -10.70
C ALA A 18 17.42 -0.82 -9.34
N ARG A 19 16.23 -1.38 -9.11
CA ARG A 19 15.84 -2.06 -7.87
C ARG A 19 14.92 -3.24 -8.17
N ASP A 20 15.04 -4.28 -7.35
CA ASP A 20 14.14 -5.43 -7.37
C ASP A 20 12.81 -5.08 -6.68
N ALA A 21 11.75 -4.96 -7.47
CA ALA A 21 10.41 -4.60 -7.03
C ALA A 21 9.84 -5.56 -5.98
N ARG A 22 10.26 -6.84 -5.97
CA ARG A 22 9.77 -7.82 -4.99
C ARG A 22 10.15 -7.42 -3.55
N LYS A 23 11.27 -6.72 -3.38
CA LYS A 23 11.78 -6.27 -2.06
C LYS A 23 11.02 -5.08 -1.49
N ASP A 24 10.17 -4.45 -2.29
CA ASP A 24 9.33 -3.32 -1.87
C ASP A 24 7.88 -3.73 -1.61
N ILE A 25 7.57 -5.03 -1.72
CA ILE A 25 6.24 -5.59 -1.44
C ILE A 25 6.32 -6.50 -0.21
N PHE A 26 5.59 -6.12 0.84
CA PHE A 26 5.45 -6.90 2.06
C PHE A 26 4.00 -7.36 2.19
N VAL A 27 3.80 -8.63 2.52
CA VAL A 27 2.48 -9.19 2.82
C VAL A 27 2.57 -9.90 4.15
N ALA A 28 1.70 -9.48 5.05
CA ALA A 28 1.47 -10.12 6.34
C ALA A 28 -0.02 -10.41 6.46
N THR A 29 -0.34 -11.58 7.00
CA THR A 29 -1.72 -11.94 7.32
C THR A 29 -2.07 -11.38 8.69
N ASP A 30 -3.11 -10.55 8.75
CA ASP A 30 -3.70 -10.05 9.99
C ASP A 30 -4.77 -11.04 10.48
N PHE A 31 -4.34 -12.11 11.17
CA PHE A 31 -5.21 -13.24 11.51
C PHE A 31 -6.34 -12.89 12.47
N ASP A 32 -6.09 -11.99 13.42
CA ASP A 32 -7.02 -11.61 14.48
C ASP A 32 -7.60 -10.20 14.28
N GLY A 33 -7.18 -9.49 13.23
CA GLY A 33 -7.62 -8.13 12.97
C GLY A 33 -6.95 -7.08 13.86
N SER A 34 -5.93 -7.44 14.64
CA SER A 34 -5.29 -6.53 15.58
C SER A 34 -4.55 -5.39 14.89
N VAL A 35 -3.97 -5.63 13.71
CA VAL A 35 -3.26 -4.59 12.95
C VAL A 35 -4.26 -3.63 12.32
N SER A 36 -5.29 -4.15 11.66
CA SER A 36 -6.36 -3.34 11.07
C SER A 36 -7.12 -2.52 12.11
N SER A 37 -7.41 -3.09 13.30
CA SER A 37 -8.04 -2.37 14.41
C SER A 37 -7.22 -1.15 14.88
N GLN A 38 -5.89 -1.26 14.94
CA GLN A 38 -5.01 -0.14 15.28
C GLN A 38 -5.05 0.99 14.24
N LEU A 39 -5.46 0.68 13.00
CA LEU A 39 -5.66 1.65 11.93
C LEU A 39 -7.09 2.21 11.88
N GLY A 40 -7.90 1.93 12.90
CA GLY A 40 -9.28 2.42 13.01
C GLY A 40 -10.27 1.62 12.17
N GLU A 41 -9.89 0.43 11.69
CA GLU A 41 -10.84 -0.47 11.05
C GLU A 41 -11.77 -1.11 12.08
N PRO A 42 -13.08 -1.22 11.78
CA PRO A 42 -13.96 -2.05 12.58
C PRO A 42 -13.48 -3.51 12.57
N GLU A 43 -13.73 -4.23 13.67
CA GLU A 43 -13.42 -5.65 13.75
C GLU A 43 -14.04 -6.40 12.56
N ARG A 44 -13.23 -7.20 11.86
CA ARG A 44 -13.63 -7.95 10.65
C ARG A 44 -14.00 -7.10 9.44
N ALA A 45 -13.47 -5.89 9.31
CA ALA A 45 -13.55 -5.14 8.07
C ALA A 45 -13.07 -6.00 6.88
N THR A 46 -13.95 -6.27 5.93
CA THR A 46 -13.63 -6.99 4.69
C THR A 46 -13.28 -6.05 3.54
N ASP A 47 -13.48 -4.76 3.74
CA ASP A 47 -13.34 -3.75 2.70
C ASP A 47 -11.88 -3.46 2.43
N PHE A 48 -11.53 -3.34 1.14
CA PHE A 48 -10.20 -2.95 0.73
C PHE A 48 -9.95 -1.49 1.14
N ARG A 49 -8.86 -1.24 1.87
CA ARG A 49 -8.42 0.11 2.22
C ARG A 49 -6.98 0.36 1.85
N VAL A 50 -6.69 1.63 1.56
CA VAL A 50 -5.33 2.12 1.30
C VAL A 50 -4.98 3.10 2.39
N PHE A 51 -3.86 2.83 3.07
CA PHE A 51 -3.25 3.74 4.03
C PHE A 51 -1.91 4.21 3.47
N VAL A 52 -1.60 5.50 3.63
CA VAL A 52 -0.34 6.08 3.20
C VAL A 52 0.33 6.73 4.39
N PHE A 53 1.55 6.31 4.65
CA PHE A 53 2.37 6.81 5.75
C PHE A 53 3.50 7.68 5.21
N GLY A 54 3.78 8.78 5.92
CA GLY A 54 4.92 9.62 5.66
C GLY A 54 6.23 8.97 6.10
N ARG A 55 7.35 9.65 5.86
CA ARG A 55 8.69 9.11 6.15
C ARG A 55 8.95 8.86 7.63
N ASN A 56 8.23 9.55 8.52
CA ASN A 56 8.38 9.39 9.96
C ASN A 56 7.35 8.40 10.55
N GLY A 57 6.57 7.71 9.70
CA GLY A 57 5.57 6.73 10.11
C GLY A 57 4.22 7.33 10.47
N GLU A 58 4.01 8.63 10.27
CA GLU A 58 2.73 9.28 10.47
C GLU A 58 1.74 8.94 9.35
N LEU A 59 0.48 8.66 9.70
CA LEU A 59 -0.57 8.44 8.71
C LEU A 59 -0.93 9.77 8.04
N ILE A 60 -0.70 9.89 6.72
CA ILE A 60 -0.93 11.13 5.96
C ILE A 60 -2.18 11.08 5.09
N ALA A 61 -2.65 9.89 4.70
CA ALA A 61 -3.90 9.72 3.98
C ALA A 61 -4.47 8.30 4.12
N GLN A 62 -5.79 8.18 3.97
CA GLN A 62 -6.49 6.90 3.94
C GLN A 62 -7.70 6.95 3.00
N TRP A 63 -8.04 5.81 2.39
CA TRP A 63 -9.22 5.66 1.53
C TRP A 63 -9.92 4.32 1.76
N HIS A 64 -11.24 4.35 1.63
CA HIS A 64 -12.07 3.15 1.47
C HIS A 64 -12.12 2.84 -0.03
N GLY A 65 -11.36 1.85 -0.48
CA GLY A 65 -11.14 1.55 -1.89
C GLY A 65 -9.83 2.12 -2.47
N VAL A 66 -9.61 1.87 -3.76
CA VAL A 66 -8.41 2.29 -4.48
C VAL A 66 -8.52 3.78 -4.87
N PRO A 67 -7.60 4.66 -4.45
CA PRO A 67 -7.62 6.06 -4.86
C PRO A 67 -7.26 6.21 -6.35
N SER A 68 -7.69 7.31 -6.96
CA SER A 68 -7.20 7.72 -8.28
C SER A 68 -5.72 8.12 -8.21
N ALA A 69 -5.05 8.15 -9.36
CA ALA A 69 -3.66 8.59 -9.44
C ALA A 69 -3.49 10.04 -8.98
N GLU A 70 -4.47 10.90 -9.28
CA GLU A 70 -4.48 12.31 -8.88
C GLU A 70 -4.71 12.46 -7.37
N GLN A 71 -5.64 11.69 -6.80
CA GLN A 71 -5.89 11.67 -5.35
C GLN A 71 -4.66 11.21 -4.58
N PHE A 72 -4.00 10.15 -5.07
CA PHE A 72 -2.78 9.65 -4.47
C PHE A 72 -1.65 10.69 -4.59
N ALA A 73 -1.41 11.25 -5.78
CA ALA A 73 -0.37 12.25 -6.01
C ALA A 73 -0.56 13.52 -5.16
N ALA A 74 -1.80 13.94 -4.90
CA ALA A 74 -2.09 15.07 -4.02
C ALA A 74 -1.75 14.78 -2.55
N ALA A 75 -1.81 13.51 -2.13
CA ALA A 75 -1.52 13.10 -0.76
C ALA A 75 -0.01 12.93 -0.49
N VAL A 76 0.74 12.35 -1.44
CA VAL A 76 2.20 12.22 -1.34
C VAL A 76 2.90 13.45 -1.91
N LYS A 77 3.18 14.43 -1.04
CA LYS A 77 4.01 15.61 -1.35
C LYS A 77 5.50 15.33 -1.20
#